data_AF-R7BGZ7-F1
#
_entry.id   AF-R7BGZ7-F1
#
_cell.length_a   1.000
_cell.length_b   1.000
_cell.length_c   1.000
_cell.angle_alpha   90.00
_cell.angle_beta   90.00
_cell.angle_gamma   90.00
#
_symmetry.space_group_name_H-M   'P 1'
#
loop_
_entity.id
_entity.type
_entity.pdbx_description
1 polymer ?
#
loop_
_entity_poly.entity_id
_entity_poly.type
_entity_poly.pdbx_seq_one_letter_code
_entity_poly.pdbx_strand_id
1 'polypeptide(L)'
;MGEGLNFLIPAPVPASIYAMVILFVCLCTKVIKLEAVKDAGMFLIEIMPLMFIPAGVGLMKSWGVLKPLIIPVVVITVISLITVMAVSGRVSQRIIKAQEKKSSESEGTVNE
;
A
#
# COMPACT_ATOMS: atom_id res chain seq x y z
N MET A 1 -11.28 17.56 0.04
CA MET A 1 -12.37 16.70 0.58
C MET A 1 -11.86 15.62 1.54
N GLY A 2 -10.74 14.94 1.28
CA GLY A 2 -10.14 13.97 2.22
C GLY A 2 -9.67 14.58 3.56
N GLU A 3 -9.20 15.83 3.56
CA GLU A 3 -8.81 16.58 4.76
C GLU A 3 -10.00 16.92 5.67
N GLY A 4 -11.21 17.08 5.09
CA GLY A 4 -12.43 17.37 5.85
C GLY A 4 -13.01 16.16 6.58
N LEU A 5 -12.69 14.94 6.14
CA LEU A 5 -13.14 13.69 6.76
C LEU A 5 -12.18 13.18 7.85
N ASN A 6 -10.93 13.65 7.83
CA ASN A 6 -9.92 13.35 8.86
C ASN A 6 -10.32 13.90 10.25
N PHE A 7 -11.19 14.92 10.29
CA PHE A 7 -11.71 15.49 11.54
C PHE A 7 -12.73 14.60 12.26
N LEU A 8 -13.35 13.62 11.57
CA LEU A 8 -14.46 12.84 12.11
C LEU A 8 -14.03 11.48 12.70
N ILE A 9 -12.87 10.94 12.32
CA ILE A 9 -12.32 9.69 12.85
C ILE A 9 -10.83 9.88 13.16
N PRO A 10 -10.46 10.14 14.44
CA PRO A 10 -9.07 10.30 14.86
C PRO A 10 -8.36 8.93 14.86
N ALA A 11 -7.98 8.46 13.69
CA ALA A 11 -7.08 7.32 13.52
C ALA A 11 -5.75 7.84 12.94
N PRO A 12 -4.58 7.35 13.41
CA PRO A 12 -3.25 7.78 12.96
C PRO A 12 -2.94 7.20 11.56
N VAL A 13 -3.74 7.59 10.56
CA VAL A 13 -3.65 7.08 9.20
C VAL A 13 -3.37 8.25 8.26
N PRO A 14 -2.39 8.15 7.35
CA PRO A 14 -2.10 9.21 6.39
C PRO A 14 -3.32 9.57 5.55
N ALA A 15 -3.44 10.86 5.19
CA ALA A 15 -4.53 11.37 4.35
C ALA A 15 -4.67 10.59 3.01
N SER A 16 -3.57 10.03 2.49
CA SER A 16 -3.56 9.21 1.26
C SER A 16 -4.40 7.94 1.37
N ILE A 17 -4.50 7.33 2.55
CA ILE A 17 -5.31 6.12 2.73
C ILE A 17 -6.80 6.45 2.63
N TYR A 18 -7.24 7.57 3.22
CA TYR A 18 -8.63 8.04 3.10
C TYR A 18 -8.99 8.35 1.64
N ALA A 19 -8.08 8.99 0.89
CA ALA A 19 -8.28 9.27 -0.53
C ALA A 19 -8.42 7.99 -1.37
N MET A 20 -7.62 6.96 -1.09
CA MET A 20 -7.76 5.64 -1.73
C MET A 20 -9.13 5.01 -1.48
N VAL A 21 -9.60 5.00 -0.22
CA VAL A 21 -10.90 4.43 0.13
C VAL A 21 -12.04 5.19 -0.55
N ILE A 22 -11.98 6.52 -0.58
CA ILE A 22 -12.99 7.35 -1.27
C ILE A 22 -13.01 7.07 -2.76
N LEU A 23 -11.85 7.03 -3.43
CA LEU A 23 -11.75 6.67 -4.85
C LEU A 23 -12.33 5.28 -5.12
N PHE A 24 -12.03 4.32 -4.25
CA PHE A 24 -12.55 2.96 -4.35
C PHE A 24 -14.08 2.92 -4.23
N VAL A 25 -14.66 3.63 -3.26
CA VAL A 25 -16.12 3.72 -3.10
C VAL A 25 -16.76 4.38 -4.33
N CYS A 26 -16.21 5.48 -4.84
CA CYS A 26 -16.72 6.14 -6.06
C CYS A 26 -16.66 5.22 -7.29
N LEU A 27 -15.65 4.36 -7.37
CA LEU A 27 -15.51 3.35 -8.42
C LEU A 27 -16.56 2.24 -8.28
N CYS A 28 -16.83 1.75 -7.05
CA CYS A 28 -17.91 0.80 -6.77
C CYS A 28 -19.30 1.37 -7.10
N THR A 29 -19.55 2.65 -6.80
CA THR A 29 -20.80 3.35 -7.13
C THR A 29 -20.90 3.68 -8.64
N LYS A 30 -19.89 3.34 -9.46
CA LYS A 30 -19.81 3.65 -10.90
C LYS A 30 -19.93 5.13 -11.26
N VAL A 31 -19.72 6.03 -10.28
CA VAL A 31 -19.68 7.48 -10.50
C VAL A 31 -18.47 7.84 -11.36
N ILE A 32 -17.37 7.09 -11.21
CA ILE A 32 -16.14 7.25 -11.97
C ILE A 32 -15.93 6.01 -12.84
N LYS A 33 -15.64 6.20 -14.13
CA LYS A 33 -15.29 5.10 -15.06
C LYS A 33 -13.91 4.55 -14.73
N LEU A 34 -13.80 3.22 -14.66
CA LEU A 34 -12.54 2.53 -14.39
C LEU A 34 -11.43 2.90 -15.38
N GLU A 35 -11.76 3.06 -16.66
CA GLU A 35 -10.79 3.45 -17.70
C GLU A 35 -10.16 4.82 -17.42
N ALA A 36 -10.94 5.80 -16.97
CA ALA A 36 -10.41 7.13 -16.67
C ALA A 36 -9.39 7.09 -15.52
N VAL A 37 -9.64 6.26 -14.49
CA VAL A 37 -8.70 6.08 -13.36
C VAL A 37 -7.46 5.32 -13.79
N LYS A 38 -7.62 4.30 -14.64
CA LYS A 38 -6.50 3.49 -15.15
C LYS A 38 -5.57 4.31 -16.04
N ASP A 39 -6.12 5.11 -16.95
CA ASP A 39 -5.32 5.97 -17.85
C ASP A 39 -4.60 7.06 -17.05
N ALA A 40 -5.29 7.73 -16.12
CA ALA A 40 -4.66 8.70 -15.23
C ALA A 40 -3.59 8.05 -14.34
N GLY A 41 -3.84 6.86 -13.81
CA GLY A 41 -2.88 6.11 -13.00
C GLY A 41 -1.63 5.71 -13.78
N MET A 42 -1.78 5.24 -15.02
CA MET A 42 -0.64 4.94 -15.91
C MET A 42 0.19 6.17 -16.19
N PHE A 43 -0.45 7.31 -16.50
CA PHE A 43 0.25 8.58 -16.67
C PHE A 43 1.02 9.01 -15.41
N LEU A 44 0.44 8.85 -14.23
CA LEU A 44 1.10 9.16 -12.96
C LEU A 44 2.28 8.22 -12.65
N ILE A 45 2.18 6.93 -13.00
CA ILE A 45 3.28 5.97 -12.85
C ILE A 45 4.41 6.32 -13.81
N GLU A 46 4.10 6.76 -15.03
CA GLU A 46 5.09 7.14 -16.04
C GLU A 46 5.93 8.37 -15.64
N ILE A 47 5.31 9.35 -14.97
CA ILE A 47 6.02 10.54 -14.49
C ILE A 47 6.76 10.31 -13.14
N MET A 48 6.47 9.21 -12.43
CA MET A 48 7.08 8.91 -11.12
C MET A 48 8.63 8.85 -11.17
N PRO A 49 9.28 8.18 -12.15
CA PRO A 49 10.74 8.25 -12.35
C PRO A 49 11.28 9.67 -12.49
N LEU A 50 10.55 10.57 -13.17
CA LEU A 50 10.98 11.96 -13.37
C LEU A 50 11.03 12.70 -12.03
N MET A 51 10.06 12.48 -11.14
CA MET A 51 10.08 13.04 -9.77
C MET A 51 11.24 12.53 -8.92
N PHE A 52 11.88 11.40 -9.26
CA PHE A 52 13.06 10.91 -8.56
C PHE A 52 14.38 11.54 -9.03
N ILE A 53 14.40 12.23 -10.18
CA ILE A 53 15.62 12.87 -10.71
C ILE A 53 16.17 13.92 -9.73
N PRO A 54 15.37 14.89 -9.20
CA PRO A 54 15.87 15.88 -8.24
C PRO A 54 16.38 15.27 -6.94
N ALA A 55 15.70 14.21 -6.44
CA ALA A 55 16.14 13.48 -5.26
C ALA A 55 17.49 12.79 -5.49
N GLY A 56 17.68 12.18 -6.67
CA GLY A 56 18.95 11.57 -7.08
C GLY A 56 20.11 12.56 -7.17
N VAL A 57 19.88 13.74 -7.78
CA VAL A 57 20.92 14.79 -7.85
C VAL A 57 21.24 15.36 -6.46
N GLY A 58 20.24 15.48 -5.58
CA GLY A 58 20.44 15.87 -4.18
C GLY A 58 21.32 14.87 -3.40
N LEU A 59 21.16 13.57 -3.66
CA LEU A 59 22.00 12.51 -3.11
C LEU A 59 23.46 12.61 -3.59
N MET A 60 23.70 12.97 -4.87
CA MET A 60 25.07 13.17 -5.38
C MET A 60 25.83 14.27 -4.65
N LYS A 61 25.14 15.35 -4.22
CA LYS A 61 25.74 16.42 -3.41
C LYS A 61 26.20 15.92 -2.02
N SER A 62 25.57 14.86 -1.50
CA SER A 62 25.85 14.27 -0.18
C SER A 62 26.63 12.95 -0.24
N TRP A 63 27.25 12.66 -1.39
CA TRP A 63 27.91 11.37 -1.66
C TRP A 63 28.98 10.98 -0.63
N GLY A 64 29.71 11.96 -0.08
CA GLY A 64 30.75 11.73 0.92
C GLY A 64 30.24 11.13 2.24
N VAL A 65 29.03 11.48 2.66
CA VAL A 65 28.39 10.94 3.89
C VAL A 65 27.67 9.63 3.60
N LEU A 66 27.17 9.47 2.37
CA LEU A 66 26.41 8.29 1.94
C LEU A 66 27.30 7.06 1.73
N LYS A 67 28.50 7.23 1.16
CA LYS A 67 29.41 6.12 0.80
C LYS A 67 29.59 5.04 1.89
N PRO A 68 29.87 5.37 3.17
CA PRO A 68 29.98 4.36 4.22
C PRO A 68 28.63 3.73 4.63
N LEU A 69 27.51 4.37 4.31
CA LEU A 69 26.16 3.94 4.70
C LEU A 69 25.48 3.04 3.65
N ILE A 70 26.01 2.96 2.42
CA ILE A 70 25.39 2.18 1.33
C ILE A 70 25.26 0.70 1.73
N ILE A 71 26.33 0.10 2.25
CA ILE A 71 26.33 -1.32 2.66
C ILE A 71 25.29 -1.59 3.75
N PRO A 72 25.28 -0.89 4.90
CA PRO A 72 24.29 -1.17 5.94
C PRO A 72 22.85 -0.85 5.50
N VAL A 73 22.63 0.18 4.69
CA VAL A 73 21.29 0.53 4.17
C VAL A 73 20.76 -0.53 3.21
N VAL A 74 21.59 -1.06 2.31
CA VAL A 74 21.16 -2.14 1.40
C VAL A 74 20.81 -3.38 2.19
N VAL A 75 21.64 -3.78 3.16
CA VAL A 75 21.40 -4.96 4.00
C VAL A 75 20.10 -4.83 4.79
N ILE A 76 19.88 -3.70 5.49
CA ILE A 76 18.65 -3.51 6.27
C ILE A 76 17.41 -3.48 5.37
N THR A 77 17.51 -2.85 4.18
CA THR A 77 16.40 -2.76 3.23
C THR A 77 15.98 -4.14 2.73
N VAL A 78 16.94 -4.98 2.34
CA VAL A 78 16.67 -6.35 1.86
C VAL A 78 16.05 -7.19 2.97
N ILE A 79 16.61 -7.16 4.18
CA ILE A 79 16.08 -7.92 5.33
C ILE A 79 14.68 -7.45 5.69
N SER A 80 14.45 -6.14 5.76
CA SER A 80 13.13 -5.58 6.05
C SER A 80 12.11 -5.93 4.97
N LEU A 81 12.50 -5.91 3.68
CA LEU A 81 11.60 -6.28 2.59
C LEU A 81 11.15 -7.74 2.69
N ILE A 82 12.10 -8.67 2.89
CA ILE A 82 11.81 -10.10 3.09
C ILE A 82 10.91 -10.28 4.32
N THR A 83 11.24 -9.58 5.42
CA THR A 83 10.47 -9.67 6.67
C THR A 83 9.04 -9.19 6.48
N VAL A 84 8.84 -8.03 5.85
CA VAL A 84 7.51 -7.46 5.57
C VAL A 84 6.71 -8.40 4.67
N MET A 85 7.32 -8.94 3.61
CA MET A 85 6.66 -9.91 2.73
C MET A 85 6.28 -11.19 3.49
N ALA A 86 7.16 -11.73 4.32
CA ALA A 86 6.91 -12.95 5.10
C ALA A 86 5.80 -12.74 6.13
N VAL A 87 5.83 -11.63 6.88
CA VAL A 87 4.80 -11.30 7.89
C VAL A 87 3.46 -11.04 7.20
N SER A 88 3.42 -10.19 6.17
CA SER A 88 2.19 -9.90 5.43
C SER A 88 1.60 -11.17 4.82
N GLY A 89 2.44 -12.03 4.22
CA GLY A 89 2.02 -13.31 3.67
C GLY A 89 1.49 -14.27 4.74
N ARG A 90 2.16 -14.40 5.89
CA ARG A 90 1.69 -15.22 7.02
C ARG A 90 0.35 -14.70 7.58
N VAL A 91 0.19 -13.39 7.69
CA VAL A 91 -1.05 -12.76 8.17
C VAL A 91 -2.19 -13.04 7.19
N SER A 92 -2.01 -12.82 5.88
CA SER A 92 -3.01 -13.17 4.87
C SER A 92 -3.37 -14.65 4.90
N GLN A 93 -2.39 -15.55 4.96
CA GLN A 93 -2.65 -17.00 5.03
C GLN A 93 -3.41 -17.41 6.30
N ARG A 94 -3.15 -16.76 7.44
CA ARG A 94 -3.90 -17.02 8.68
C ARG A 94 -5.34 -16.54 8.57
N ILE A 95 -5.58 -15.39 7.96
CA ILE A 95 -6.94 -14.87 7.74
C ILE A 95 -7.71 -15.81 6.81
N ILE A 96 -7.10 -16.25 5.70
CA ILE A 96 -7.72 -17.18 4.74
C ILE A 96 -8.11 -18.50 5.44
N LYS A 97 -7.18 -19.14 6.17
CA LYS A 97 -7.47 -20.38 6.91
C LYS A 97 -8.55 -20.21 7.98
N ALA A 98 -8.59 -19.05 8.64
CA ALA A 98 -9.62 -18.75 9.63
C ALA A 98 -11.01 -18.58 8.99
N GLN A 99 -11.08 -18.05 7.76
CA GLN A 99 -12.32 -17.97 6.99
C GLN A 99 -12.78 -19.35 6.51
N GLU A 100 -11.86 -20.21 6.03
CA GLU A 100 -12.19 -21.57 5.60
C GLU A 100 -12.77 -22.44 6.74
N LYS A 101 -12.22 -22.32 7.95
CA LYS A 101 -12.75 -23.03 9.14
C LYS A 101 -14.15 -22.54 9.54
N LYS A 102 -14.46 -21.24 9.36
CA LYS A 102 -15.80 -20.71 9.66
C LYS A 102 -16.86 -21.13 8.63
N SER A 103 -16.49 -21.25 7.35
CA SER A 103 -17.42 -21.71 6.31
C SER A 103 -17.77 -23.20 6.48
N SER A 104 -16.80 -24.04 6.84
CA SER A 104 -17.00 -25.48 7.03
C SER A 104 -17.82 -25.84 8.29
N GLU A 105 -17.80 -25.00 9.33
CA GLU A 105 -18.64 -25.17 10.54
C GLU A 105 -20.11 -24.77 10.30
N SER A 106 -20.37 -23.92 9.28
CA SER A 106 -21.74 -23.52 8.88
C SER A 106 -22.42 -24.54 7.96
N GLU A 107 -21.67 -25.42 7.28
CA GLU A 107 -22.23 -26.52 6.46
C GLU A 107 -22.52 -27.79 7.28
N GLY A 108 -21.89 -27.95 8.45
CA GLY A 108 -22.12 -29.07 9.36
C GLY A 108 -23.36 -28.93 10.27
N THR A 109 -23.90 -27.72 10.41
CA THR A 109 -25.09 -27.44 11.27
C THR A 109 -26.41 -27.38 10.48
N VAL A 110 -26.36 -27.48 9.15
CA VAL A 110 -27.56 -27.55 8.29
C VAL A 110 -27.92 -28.99 7.91
N ASN A 111 -27.01 -29.95 8.15
CA ASN A 111 -27.18 -31.37 7.86
C ASN A 111 -27.37 -32.24 9.12
N GLU A 112 -27.75 -31.65 10.25
CA GLU A 112 -28.21 -32.38 11.45
C GLU A 112 -29.60 -31.90 11.86
#